data_AF-A0A7J6XFD1-F1
#
_entry.id   AF-A0A7J6XFD1-F1
#
_cell.length_a   1.000
_cell.length_b   1.000
_cell.length_c   1.000
_cell.angle_alpha   90.00
_cell.angle_beta   90.00
_cell.angle_gamma   90.00
#
_symmetry.space_group_name_H-M   'P 1'
#
loop_
_entity.id
_entity.type
_entity.pdbx_description
1 polymer ?
#
loop_
_entity_poly.entity_id
_entity_poly.type
_entity_poly.pdbx_seq_one_letter_code
_entity_poly.pdbx_strand_id
1 'polypeptide(L)'
;MIASATAINGNQTKPGCELYCGNITVPYPFGMGKECSIDEWANINCSITAFDPPKPFIGDFEVVQFLETEVRIKNLVATSCYNASGLINGSTSSIDLRETPYRFSSTKNKFTVLGCNINGLATSVRQTVNYSSGC
;
A
#
# COMPACT_ATOMS: atom_id res chain seq x y z
N MET A 1 -37.19 8.20 12.65
CA MET A 1 -35.89 8.85 12.40
C MET A 1 -35.32 8.26 11.12
N ILE A 2 -35.24 9.05 10.06
CA ILE A 2 -34.79 8.60 8.74
C ILE A 2 -33.29 8.93 8.67
N ALA A 3 -32.43 7.91 8.79
CA ALA A 3 -31.00 8.08 8.57
C ALA A 3 -30.79 8.35 7.07
N SER A 4 -30.36 9.58 6.74
CA SER A 4 -29.97 9.93 5.38
C SER A 4 -28.62 9.26 5.09
N ALA A 5 -28.58 8.39 4.08
CA ALA A 5 -27.33 7.90 3.53
C ALA A 5 -26.71 9.02 2.68
N THR A 6 -25.72 9.71 3.24
CA THR A 6 -24.87 10.64 2.48
C THR A 6 -23.96 9.83 1.54
N ALA A 7 -23.99 10.18 0.26
CA ALA A 7 -23.08 9.65 -0.75
C ALA A 7 -21.62 9.86 -0.32
N ILE A 8 -20.77 8.85 -0.51
CA ILE A 8 -19.35 8.88 -0.16
C ILE A 8 -18.63 9.78 -1.16
N ASN A 9 -18.56 11.07 -0.85
CA ASN A 9 -17.65 11.98 -1.54
C ASN A 9 -16.27 11.77 -0.89
N GLY A 10 -15.22 11.49 -1.66
CA GLY A 10 -13.86 11.14 -1.18
C GLY A 10 -13.11 12.21 -0.38
N ASN A 11 -13.83 13.19 0.18
CA ASN A 11 -13.36 14.34 0.96
C ASN A 11 -13.91 14.34 2.39
N GLN A 12 -14.39 13.21 2.91
CA GLN A 12 -14.94 13.15 4.28
C GLN A 12 -14.19 12.12 5.12
N THR A 13 -13.82 12.52 6.33
CA THR A 13 -13.28 11.67 7.39
C THR A 13 -14.29 11.60 8.54
N LYS A 14 -14.05 10.73 9.52
CA LYS A 14 -14.88 10.62 10.71
C LYS A 14 -14.86 11.96 11.50
N PRO A 15 -15.99 12.46 12.01
CA PRO A 15 -16.01 13.71 12.78
C PRO A 15 -15.02 13.68 13.95
N GLY A 16 -14.21 14.75 14.07
CA GLY A 16 -13.15 14.86 15.07
C GLY A 16 -11.81 14.25 14.67
N CYS A 17 -11.71 13.66 13.48
CA CYS A 17 -10.46 13.11 12.94
C CYS A 17 -9.81 14.04 11.92
N GLU A 18 -8.49 13.95 11.82
CA GLU A 18 -7.74 14.74 10.85
C GLU A 18 -7.93 14.19 9.43
N LEU A 19 -8.17 15.09 8.48
CA LEU A 19 -8.49 14.74 7.09
C LEU A 19 -7.25 14.65 6.19
N TYR A 20 -6.15 15.30 6.57
CA TYR A 20 -4.99 15.48 5.70
C TYR A 20 -3.72 14.95 6.32
N CYS A 21 -2.90 14.28 5.53
CA CYS A 21 -1.50 14.00 5.84
C CYS A 21 -0.63 14.58 4.73
N GLY A 22 0.05 15.68 5.03
CA GLY A 22 0.75 16.46 4.00
C GLY A 22 -0.23 16.95 2.94
N ASN A 23 -0.05 16.50 1.70
CA ASN A 23 -0.93 16.84 0.57
C ASN A 23 -1.95 15.73 0.22
N ILE A 24 -2.07 14.68 1.03
CA ILE A 24 -2.98 13.56 0.80
C ILE A 24 -4.22 13.69 1.69
N THR A 25 -5.40 13.65 1.07
CA THR A 25 -6.68 13.48 1.76
C THR A 25 -6.85 12.02 2.19
N VAL A 26 -7.13 11.79 3.47
CA VAL A 26 -7.37 10.49 4.08
C VAL A 26 -8.88 10.34 4.38
N PRO A 27 -9.66 9.72 3.47
CA PRO A 27 -11.11 9.60 3.64
C PRO A 27 -11.49 8.40 4.51
N TYR A 28 -12.64 8.45 5.15
CA TYR A 28 -13.25 7.27 5.76
C TYR A 28 -13.51 6.20 4.67
N PRO A 29 -13.20 4.91 4.88
CA PRO A 29 -12.99 4.22 6.17
C PRO A 29 -11.57 4.30 6.76
N PHE A 30 -10.66 5.02 6.12
CA PHE A 30 -9.32 5.28 6.64
C PHE A 30 -9.33 6.43 7.63
N GLY A 31 -8.31 6.49 8.48
CA GLY A 31 -8.17 7.60 9.40
C GLY A 31 -6.86 7.56 10.16
N MET A 32 -6.51 8.70 10.77
CA MET A 32 -5.31 8.88 11.57
C MET A 32 -5.70 9.11 13.02
N GLY A 33 -5.09 8.35 13.92
CA GLY A 33 -5.35 8.45 15.35
C GLY A 33 -6.41 7.49 15.87
N LYS A 34 -6.63 7.54 17.18
CA LYS A 34 -7.49 6.59 17.90
C LYS A 34 -8.95 6.73 17.46
N GLU A 35 -9.59 5.60 17.16
CA GLU A 35 -10.97 5.52 16.69
C GLU A 35 -11.26 6.27 15.38
N CYS A 36 -10.25 6.64 14.58
CA CYS A 36 -10.47 7.41 13.34
C CYS A 36 -10.62 6.56 12.09
N SER A 37 -10.11 5.34 12.10
CA SER A 37 -10.30 4.34 11.06
C SER A 37 -11.42 3.36 11.43
N ILE A 38 -11.94 2.62 10.45
CA ILE A 38 -12.92 1.56 10.68
C ILE A 38 -12.33 0.36 11.44
N ASP A 39 -11.03 0.13 11.26
CA ASP A 39 -10.28 -1.03 11.76
C ASP A 39 -8.77 -0.72 11.68
N GLU A 40 -7.94 -1.63 12.19
CA GLU A 40 -6.49 -1.54 12.20
C GLU A 40 -5.89 -1.53 10.78
N TRP A 41 -6.41 -2.35 9.87
CA TRP A 41 -5.95 -2.41 8.47
C TRP A 41 -6.21 -1.11 7.66
N ALA A 42 -7.04 -0.22 8.19
CA ALA A 42 -7.38 1.08 7.61
C ALA A 42 -6.72 2.26 8.37
N ASN A 43 -5.93 1.98 9.41
CA ASN A 43 -5.23 3.00 10.16
C ASN A 43 -4.05 3.58 9.35
N ILE A 44 -3.99 4.91 9.27
CA ILE A 44 -2.93 5.62 8.55
C ILE A 44 -1.95 6.20 9.56
N ASN A 45 -0.67 5.86 9.38
CA ASN A 45 0.41 6.54 10.08
C ASN A 45 0.91 7.72 9.25
N CYS A 46 0.68 8.94 9.72
CA CYS A 46 1.23 10.13 9.10
C CYS A 46 2.63 10.42 9.66
N SER A 47 3.65 10.15 8.85
CA SER A 47 5.04 10.37 9.24
C SER A 47 5.42 11.84 9.10
N ILE A 48 5.17 12.60 10.17
CA ILE A 48 5.38 14.05 10.24
C ILE A 48 6.81 14.45 10.63
N THR A 49 7.57 13.58 11.32
CA THR A 49 8.92 13.90 11.81
C THR A 49 10.03 13.48 10.85
N ALA A 50 9.78 12.47 10.02
CA ALA A 50 10.78 11.92 9.11
C ALA A 50 10.75 12.55 7.71
N PHE A 51 9.68 13.27 7.35
CA PHE A 51 9.48 13.81 6.00
C PHE A 51 8.87 15.22 6.03
N ASP A 52 9.29 16.04 5.08
CA ASP A 52 8.72 17.35 4.78
C ASP A 52 8.45 17.46 3.27
N PRO A 53 7.18 17.49 2.80
CA PRO A 53 5.96 17.43 3.60
C PRO A 53 5.72 16.05 4.24
N PRO A 54 4.86 15.96 5.27
CA PRO A 54 4.46 14.70 5.88
C PRO A 54 3.91 13.69 4.88
N LYS A 55 4.12 12.40 5.15
CA LYS A 55 3.70 11.30 4.26
C LYS A 55 2.84 10.26 4.96
N PRO A 56 1.74 9.81 4.34
CA PRO A 56 0.88 8.78 4.91
C PRO A 56 1.42 7.37 4.61
N PHE A 57 1.27 6.47 5.56
CA PHE A 57 1.66 5.06 5.45
C PHE A 57 0.53 4.13 5.92
N ILE A 58 0.35 3.01 5.20
CA ILE A 58 -0.39 1.83 5.66
C ILE A 58 0.64 0.74 5.94
N GLY A 59 0.81 0.38 7.21
CA GLY A 59 1.97 -0.43 7.62
C GLY A 59 3.28 0.25 7.18
N ASP A 60 4.10 -0.47 6.42
CA ASP A 60 5.38 0.03 5.91
C ASP A 60 5.28 0.70 4.51
N PHE A 61 4.09 0.81 3.95
CA PHE A 61 3.89 1.25 2.56
C PHE A 61 3.41 2.70 2.49
N GLU A 62 4.19 3.55 1.83
CA GLU A 62 3.81 4.95 1.56
C GLU A 62 2.56 4.96 0.67
N VAL A 63 1.49 5.61 1.13
CA VAL A 63 0.28 5.83 0.34
C VAL A 63 0.47 7.05 -0.53
N VAL A 64 0.24 6.91 -1.83
CA VAL A 64 0.31 8.02 -2.79
C VAL A 64 -1.06 8.58 -3.14
N GLN A 65 -2.13 7.79 -3.01
CA GLN A 65 -3.47 8.22 -3.35
C GLN A 65 -4.54 7.28 -2.80
N PHE A 66 -5.64 7.86 -2.31
CA PHE A 66 -6.90 7.16 -2.08
C PHE A 66 -7.85 7.40 -3.25
N LEU A 67 -8.50 6.34 -3.71
CA LEU A 67 -9.53 6.36 -4.74
C LEU A 67 -10.74 5.59 -4.20
N GLU A 68 -11.89 5.74 -4.86
CA GLU A 68 -13.16 5.16 -4.40
C GLU A 68 -13.08 3.65 -4.14
N THR A 69 -12.33 2.91 -4.96
CA THR A 69 -12.26 1.44 -4.89
C THR A 69 -10.84 0.89 -4.71
N GLU A 70 -9.84 1.75 -4.57
CA GLU A 70 -8.45 1.33 -4.47
C GLU A 70 -7.58 2.32 -3.71
N VAL A 71 -6.53 1.79 -3.09
CA VAL A 71 -5.45 2.59 -2.53
C VAL A 71 -4.23 2.37 -3.39
N ARG A 72 -3.54 3.45 -3.75
CA ARG A 72 -2.26 3.37 -4.44
C ARG A 72 -1.15 3.59 -3.43
N ILE A 73 -0.20 2.66 -3.43
CA ILE A 73 0.99 2.70 -2.59
C ILE A 73 2.25 2.75 -3.46
N LYS A 74 3.36 3.22 -2.89
CA LYS A 74 4.67 3.01 -3.51
C LYS A 74 5.06 1.54 -3.42
N ASN A 75 5.46 0.97 -4.55
CA ASN A 75 5.95 -0.39 -4.62
C ASN A 75 7.35 -0.53 -4.01
N LEU A 76 7.61 -1.68 -3.42
CA LEU A 76 8.94 -2.14 -3.07
C LEU A 76 9.56 -2.87 -4.26
N VAL A 77 10.81 -2.56 -4.59
CA VAL A 77 11.51 -3.11 -5.75
C VAL A 77 12.54 -4.13 -5.26
N ALA A 78 12.35 -5.39 -5.68
CA ALA A 78 13.35 -6.44 -5.50
C ALA A 78 14.52 -6.23 -6.47
N THR A 79 15.73 -6.58 -6.05
CA THR A 79 16.95 -6.40 -6.85
C THR A 79 17.73 -7.69 -6.97
N SER A 80 18.42 -7.87 -8.10
CA SER A 80 19.36 -8.96 -8.33
C SER A 80 20.44 -8.45 -9.27
N CYS A 81 21.52 -7.94 -8.69
CA CYS A 81 22.61 -7.28 -9.41
C CYS A 81 23.92 -8.05 -9.22
N TYR A 82 24.80 -8.02 -10.20
CA TYR A 82 26.15 -8.58 -10.05
C TYR A 82 27.05 -7.58 -9.30
N ASN A 83 27.83 -8.08 -8.34
CA ASN A 83 28.90 -7.30 -7.71
C ASN A 83 30.19 -7.33 -8.57
N ALA A 84 31.23 -6.60 -8.15
CA ALA A 84 32.50 -6.51 -8.88
C ALA A 84 33.22 -7.86 -9.07
N SER A 85 32.91 -8.85 -8.22
CA SER A 85 33.46 -10.21 -8.31
C SER A 85 32.61 -11.16 -9.17
N GLY A 86 31.52 -10.66 -9.79
CA GLY A 86 30.61 -11.45 -10.61
C GLY A 86 29.62 -12.32 -9.81
N LEU A 87 29.50 -12.11 -8.50
CA LEU A 87 28.50 -12.79 -7.67
C LEU A 87 27.19 -12.00 -7.66
N ILE A 88 26.07 -12.71 -7.62
CA ILE A 88 24.74 -12.09 -7.47
C ILE A 88 24.60 -11.55 -6.05
N ASN A 89 24.24 -10.28 -5.96
CA ASN A 89 23.85 -9.59 -4.74
C ASN A 89 22.47 -8.97 -4.98
N GLY A 90 21.52 -9.25 -4.10
CA GLY A 90 20.13 -8.88 -4.33
C GLY A 90 19.31 -8.81 -3.06
N SER A 91 18.09 -8.32 -3.22
CA SER A 91 17.10 -8.21 -2.15
C SER A 91 15.76 -8.68 -2.65
N THR A 92 15.06 -9.45 -1.82
CA THR A 92 13.65 -9.79 -2.05
C THR A 92 12.76 -8.70 -1.49
N SER A 93 11.59 -8.50 -2.08
CA SER A 93 10.54 -7.65 -1.52
C SER A 93 9.28 -8.47 -1.30
N SER A 94 8.58 -8.17 -0.21
CA SER A 94 7.32 -8.82 0.13
C SER A 94 6.32 -7.79 0.64
N ILE A 95 5.05 -8.13 0.53
CA ILE A 95 3.95 -7.43 1.16
C ILE A 95 3.08 -8.45 1.86
N ASP A 96 2.60 -8.09 3.05
CA ASP A 96 1.67 -8.88 3.81
C ASP A 96 0.28 -8.23 3.73
N LEU A 97 -0.64 -8.93 3.08
CA LEU A 97 -2.04 -8.51 2.96
C LEU A 97 -2.97 -9.39 3.81
N ARG A 98 -2.41 -10.28 4.65
CA ARG A 98 -3.21 -11.12 5.56
C ARG A 98 -4.05 -10.25 6.48
N GLU A 99 -5.24 -10.76 6.81
CA GLU A 99 -6.17 -10.08 7.73
C GLU A 99 -6.62 -8.68 7.25
N THR A 100 -6.41 -8.37 5.97
CA THR A 100 -6.90 -7.17 5.31
C THR A 100 -7.86 -7.52 4.16
N PRO A 101 -8.76 -6.62 3.77
CA PRO A 101 -9.59 -6.80 2.56
C PRO A 101 -8.82 -6.49 1.25
N TYR A 102 -7.53 -6.15 1.31
CA TYR A 102 -6.78 -5.71 0.14
C TYR A 102 -6.38 -6.86 -0.78
N ARG A 103 -6.32 -6.56 -2.07
CA ARG A 103 -5.71 -7.42 -3.09
C ARG A 103 -5.02 -6.57 -4.15
N PHE A 104 -4.04 -7.15 -4.83
CA PHE A 104 -3.50 -6.52 -6.03
C PHE A 104 -4.56 -6.46 -7.14
N SER A 105 -4.73 -5.27 -7.73
CA SER A 105 -5.55 -5.12 -8.94
C SER A 105 -4.93 -5.90 -10.10
N SER A 106 -5.69 -6.84 -10.67
CA SER A 106 -5.27 -7.66 -11.82
C SER A 106 -5.23 -6.90 -13.15
N THR A 107 -5.84 -5.70 -13.20
CA THR A 107 -5.92 -4.88 -14.43
C THR A 107 -5.05 -3.63 -14.37
N LYS A 108 -4.69 -3.16 -13.17
CA LYS A 108 -3.89 -1.93 -12.98
C LYS A 108 -2.48 -2.18 -12.47
N ASN A 109 -2.21 -3.35 -11.87
CA ASN A 109 -0.85 -3.73 -11.53
C ASN A 109 -0.23 -4.58 -12.64
N LYS A 110 1.04 -4.32 -12.93
CA LYS A 110 1.84 -5.11 -13.85
C LYS A 110 3.12 -5.53 -13.15
N PHE A 111 3.35 -6.83 -13.07
CA PHE A 111 4.66 -7.36 -12.69
C PHE A 111 5.64 -7.11 -13.84
N THR A 112 6.77 -6.47 -13.54
CA THR A 112 7.75 -6.08 -14.56
C THR A 112 9.15 -6.40 -14.04
N VAL A 113 9.98 -6.95 -14.92
CA VAL A 113 11.39 -7.24 -14.67
C VAL A 113 12.21 -6.40 -15.65
N LEU A 114 13.25 -5.73 -15.13
CA LEU A 114 14.13 -4.87 -15.92
C LEU A 114 15.57 -5.33 -15.72
N GLY A 115 16.23 -5.74 -16.81
CA GLY A 115 17.65 -6.12 -16.79
C GLY A 115 18.01 -7.10 -17.91
N CYS A 116 19.28 -7.49 -17.94
CA CYS A 116 19.80 -8.51 -18.85
C CYS A 116 20.06 -9.80 -18.07
N ASN A 117 19.67 -10.95 -18.63
CA ASN A 117 19.82 -12.27 -18.01
C ASN A 117 19.28 -12.33 -16.57
N ILE A 118 18.09 -11.76 -16.37
CA ILE A 118 17.41 -11.72 -15.07
C ILE A 118 16.02 -12.35 -15.21
N ASN A 119 15.64 -13.12 -14.19
CA ASN A 119 14.29 -13.66 -14.05
C ASN A 119 13.68 -13.08 -12.78
N GLY A 120 12.40 -12.72 -12.83
CA GLY A 120 11.65 -12.29 -11.66
C GLY A 120 10.55 -13.29 -11.34
N LEU A 121 10.38 -13.58 -10.04
CA LEU A 121 9.30 -14.42 -9.55
C LEU A 121 8.59 -13.75 -8.39
N ALA A 122 7.27 -13.64 -8.49
CA ALA A 122 6.38 -13.26 -7.41
C ALA A 122 5.62 -14.50 -6.96
N THR A 123 5.75 -14.88 -5.70
CA THR A 123 5.08 -16.03 -5.11
C THR A 123 4.33 -15.66 -3.84
N SER A 124 3.27 -16.41 -3.55
CA SER A 124 2.69 -16.45 -2.20
C SER A 124 3.61 -17.25 -1.28
N VAL A 125 3.81 -16.74 -0.06
CA VAL A 125 4.63 -17.40 0.97
C VAL A 125 3.89 -18.58 1.64
N ARG A 126 2.57 -18.72 1.45
CA ARG A 126 1.76 -19.79 2.07
C ARG A 126 1.26 -20.83 1.06
N GLN A 127 1.35 -22.09 1.46
CA GLN A 127 0.94 -23.30 0.72
C GLN A 127 -0.58 -23.41 0.43
N THR A 128 -1.42 -22.62 1.12
CA THR A 128 -2.88 -22.69 0.98
C THR A 128 -3.42 -21.90 -0.22
N VAL A 129 -2.67 -20.92 -0.73
CA VAL A 129 -3.02 -20.15 -1.93
C VAL A 129 -1.78 -20.06 -2.81
N ASN A 130 -1.72 -20.93 -3.83
CA ASN A 130 -0.63 -20.96 -4.78
C ASN A 130 -0.85 -19.89 -5.85
N TYR A 131 -0.36 -18.68 -5.58
CA TYR A 131 -0.20 -17.65 -6.61
C TYR A 131 1.28 -17.57 -6.98
N SER A 132 1.57 -17.70 -8.27
CA SER A 132 2.90 -17.44 -8.82
C SER A 132 2.78 -16.69 -10.13
N SER A 133 3.67 -15.73 -10.34
CA SER A 133 3.80 -14.98 -11.58
C SER A 133 5.29 -14.70 -11.81
N GLY A 134 5.73 -14.67 -13.05
CA GLY A 134 7.13 -14.37 -13.38
C GLY A 134 7.30 -13.74 -14.75
N CYS A 135 8.51 -13.27 -15.01
CA CYS A 135 8.99 -12.77 -16.30
C CYS A 135 10.46 -13.16 -16.48
#